data_AF-A0A9D8P0B8-F1
#
_entry.id   AF-A0A9D8P0B8-F1
#
_cell.length_a   1.000
_cell.length_b   1.000
_cell.length_c   1.000
_cell.angle_alpha   90.00
_cell.angle_beta   90.00
_cell.angle_gamma   90.00
#
_symmetry.space_group_name_H-M   'P 1'
#
loop_
_entity.id
_entity.type
_entity.pdbx_description
1 polymer ?
#
loop_
_entity_poly.entity_id
_entity_poly.type
_entity_poly.pdbx_seq_one_letter_code
_entity_poly.pdbx_strand_id
1 'polypeptide(L)'
;MGKRRAGLWLMAGCLVLSGCATTDCDPARGGFMRGIGCAAGGSYDQRQQQKQAEVTRGQQTQSGLKREYDTLNRQGEQTGAERQALEQEFAQVQGQIDALNAELSQSKADTAQLRQNLKNVQHQLDLLKVDRVSPKPQVDQRRVALDKRIKELEREVDLVRQR
;
A
#
# COMPACT_ATOMS: atom_id res chain seq x y z
N MET A 1 48.49 -39.59 -62.56
CA MET A 1 49.19 -38.63 -63.44
C MET A 1 49.05 -37.25 -62.79
N GLY A 2 50.05 -36.39 -62.58
CA GLY A 2 51.48 -36.44 -62.80
C GLY A 2 52.09 -35.14 -62.27
N LYS A 3 53.31 -35.28 -61.74
CA LYS A 3 54.43 -34.32 -61.74
C LYS A 3 54.35 -33.02 -60.90
N ARG A 4 55.20 -33.07 -59.86
CA ARG A 4 55.91 -31.95 -59.21
C ARG A 4 56.48 -30.96 -60.23
N ARG A 5 56.46 -29.67 -59.89
CA ARG A 5 57.53 -28.73 -60.27
C ARG A 5 57.87 -27.83 -59.08
N ALA A 6 59.05 -28.10 -58.52
CA ALA A 6 59.83 -27.16 -57.76
C ALA A 6 60.34 -26.05 -58.70
N GLY A 7 60.49 -24.84 -58.16
CA GLY A 7 60.98 -23.69 -58.94
C GLY A 7 61.06 -22.44 -58.09
N LEU A 8 61.98 -22.46 -57.13
CA LEU A 8 62.41 -21.38 -56.26
C LEU A 8 63.25 -20.36 -57.07
N TRP A 9 62.78 -19.12 -57.26
CA TRP A 9 63.57 -17.90 -57.56
C TRP A 9 62.75 -16.70 -57.05
N LEU A 10 62.93 -16.29 -55.79
CA LEU A 10 63.75 -15.13 -55.41
C LEU A 10 63.85 -14.05 -56.49
N MET A 11 63.10 -12.94 -56.33
CA MET A 11 63.69 -11.59 -56.22
C MET A 11 62.61 -10.51 -56.05
N ALA A 12 62.84 -9.69 -55.02
CA ALA A 12 62.70 -8.24 -55.00
C ALA A 12 61.30 -7.59 -55.16
N GLY A 13 60.80 -7.08 -54.03
CA GLY A 13 60.60 -5.64 -53.91
C GLY A 13 59.31 -5.05 -54.46
N CYS A 14 58.22 -5.21 -53.72
CA CYS A 14 57.16 -4.20 -53.67
C CYS A 14 56.81 -3.94 -52.20
N LEU A 15 57.50 -2.95 -51.63
CA LEU A 15 57.10 -2.22 -50.42
C LEU A 15 55.73 -1.59 -50.68
N VAL A 16 54.65 -2.34 -50.47
CA VAL A 16 53.33 -1.76 -50.26
C VAL A 16 53.24 -1.42 -48.77
N LEU A 17 53.85 -0.29 -48.41
CA LEU A 17 53.45 0.46 -47.23
C LEU A 17 52.02 0.97 -47.49
N SER A 18 51.02 0.10 -47.31
CA SER A 18 49.66 0.56 -47.03
C SER A 18 49.71 1.16 -45.62
N GLY A 19 50.09 2.43 -45.57
CA GLY A 19 50.05 3.23 -44.36
C GLY A 19 48.68 3.09 -43.72
N CYS A 20 48.66 2.67 -42.47
CA CYS A 20 47.51 2.90 -41.61
C CYS A 20 47.34 4.43 -41.50
N ALA A 21 46.50 5.00 -42.37
CA ALA A 21 45.88 6.28 -42.09
C ALA A 21 44.89 6.04 -40.94
N THR A 22 45.42 5.89 -39.73
CA THR A 22 44.62 6.13 -38.54
C THR A 22 44.28 7.62 -38.63
N THR A 23 43.01 7.92 -38.89
CA THR A 23 42.40 9.24 -38.75
C THR A 23 42.32 9.61 -37.26
N ASP A 24 43.42 9.44 -36.55
CA ASP A 24 43.60 9.88 -35.18
C ASP A 24 44.05 11.34 -35.24
N CYS A 25 43.09 12.21 -35.59
CA CYS A 25 43.24 13.66 -35.58
C CYS A 25 43.22 14.17 -34.13
N ASP A 26 44.21 13.74 -33.34
CA ASP A 26 44.46 14.25 -32.01
C ASP A 26 45.44 15.43 -32.09
N PRO A 27 44.97 16.69 -31.92
CA PRO A 27 45.83 17.88 -31.96
C PRO A 27 46.82 17.93 -30.78
N ALA A 28 46.65 17.11 -29.74
CA ALA A 28 47.59 17.00 -28.63
C ALA A 28 48.76 16.04 -28.91
N ARG A 29 48.68 15.19 -29.95
CA ARG A 29 49.68 14.15 -30.27
C ARG A 29 50.35 14.31 -31.63
N GLY A 30 49.79 15.08 -32.56
CA GLY A 30 50.37 15.36 -33.87
C GLY A 30 50.78 16.82 -34.01
N GLY A 31 52.08 17.12 -34.09
CA GLY A 31 52.61 18.48 -34.18
C GLY A 31 52.02 19.38 -35.28
N PHE A 32 52.39 20.66 -35.28
CA PHE A 32 51.80 21.79 -36.04
C PHE A 32 51.36 21.47 -37.49
N MET A 33 52.16 20.72 -38.25
CA MET A 33 51.85 20.38 -39.65
C MET A 33 50.67 19.38 -39.81
N ARG A 34 50.44 18.50 -38.83
CA ARG A 34 49.30 17.56 -38.81
C ARG A 34 48.02 18.26 -38.30
N GLY A 35 48.19 19.24 -37.41
CA GLY A 35 47.11 20.11 -36.93
C GLY A 35 46.46 20.94 -38.04
N ILE A 36 47.24 21.46 -39.00
CA ILE A 36 46.71 22.25 -40.14
C ILE A 36 45.86 21.38 -41.09
N GLY A 37 46.27 20.12 -41.33
CA GLY A 37 45.49 19.18 -42.14
C GLY A 37 44.15 18.78 -41.50
N CYS A 38 44.09 18.66 -40.17
CA CYS A 38 42.84 18.42 -39.44
C CYS A 38 42.00 19.70 -39.23
N ALA A 39 42.62 20.89 -39.22
CA ALA A 39 41.93 22.19 -39.14
C ALA A 39 41.26 22.55 -40.48
N ALA A 40 41.87 22.21 -41.62
CA ALA A 40 41.25 22.39 -42.94
C ALA A 40 40.02 21.48 -43.17
N GLY A 41 39.86 20.41 -42.38
CA GLY A 41 38.79 19.42 -42.51
C GLY A 41 37.56 19.62 -41.62
N GLY A 42 37.42 20.76 -40.94
CA GLY A 42 36.23 21.06 -40.09
C GLY A 42 36.12 20.24 -38.80
N SER A 43 37.17 19.50 -38.41
CA SER A 43 37.13 18.57 -37.27
C SER A 43 36.96 19.25 -35.90
N TYR A 44 37.36 20.52 -35.77
CA TYR A 44 37.14 21.31 -34.55
C TYR A 44 35.65 21.64 -34.36
N ASP A 45 35.00 22.13 -35.40
CA ASP A 45 33.57 22.45 -35.37
C ASP A 45 32.72 21.21 -35.09
N GLN A 46 33.12 20.06 -35.63
CA GLN A 46 32.47 18.77 -35.34
C GLN A 46 32.55 18.41 -33.84
N ARG A 47 33.70 18.63 -33.18
CA ARG A 47 33.82 18.39 -31.72
C ARG A 47 32.97 19.37 -30.91
N GLN A 48 32.92 20.64 -31.32
CA GLN A 48 32.06 21.63 -30.65
C GLN A 48 30.58 21.26 -30.77
N GLN A 49 30.13 20.83 -31.95
CA GLN A 49 28.78 20.34 -32.15
C GLN A 49 28.49 19.09 -31.30
N GLN A 50 29.42 18.13 -31.23
CA GLN A 50 29.28 16.95 -30.38
C GLN A 50 29.16 17.31 -28.90
N LYS A 51 30.00 18.24 -28.41
CA LYS A 51 29.94 18.70 -27.02
C LYS A 51 28.64 19.46 -26.73
N GLN A 52 28.20 20.31 -27.65
CA GLN A 52 26.93 21.02 -27.51
C GLN A 52 25.74 20.03 -27.49
N ALA A 53 25.77 19.00 -28.34
CA ALA A 53 24.76 17.95 -28.36
C ALA A 53 24.78 17.12 -27.06
N GLU A 54 25.96 16.82 -26.53
CA GLU A 54 26.14 16.12 -25.25
C GLU A 54 25.57 16.93 -24.07
N VAL A 55 25.90 18.22 -23.99
CA VAL A 55 25.36 19.13 -22.96
C VAL A 55 23.84 19.25 -23.08
N THR A 56 23.33 19.42 -24.31
CA THR A 56 21.89 19.53 -24.55
C THR A 56 21.17 18.24 -24.13
N ARG A 57 21.71 17.06 -24.49
CA ARG A 57 21.17 15.77 -24.05
C ARG A 57 21.21 15.64 -22.53
N GLY A 58 22.32 16.02 -21.90
CA GLY A 58 22.46 15.99 -20.44
C GLY A 58 21.42 16.87 -19.74
N GLN A 59 21.20 18.10 -20.23
CA GLN A 59 20.18 19.01 -19.72
C GLN A 59 18.76 18.43 -19.89
N GLN A 60 18.47 17.82 -21.05
CA GLN A 60 17.19 17.15 -21.29
C GLN A 60 16.98 16.00 -20.30
N THR A 61 17.98 15.12 -20.12
CA THR A 61 17.92 14.03 -19.16
C THR A 61 17.72 14.54 -17.73
N GLN A 62 18.46 15.57 -17.30
CA GLN A 62 18.30 16.16 -15.98
C GLN A 62 16.89 16.73 -15.77
N SER A 63 16.34 17.42 -16.77
CA SER A 63 14.98 17.95 -16.70
C SER A 63 13.92 16.85 -16.64
N GLY A 64 14.14 15.74 -17.35
CA GLY A 64 13.27 14.55 -17.32
C GLY A 64 13.27 13.88 -15.95
N LEU A 65 14.46 13.59 -15.42
CA LEU A 65 14.63 12.99 -14.09
C LEU A 65 14.06 13.87 -12.98
N LYS A 66 14.20 15.20 -13.07
CA LYS A 66 13.59 16.12 -12.10
C LYS A 66 12.06 16.01 -12.11
N ARG A 67 11.43 15.96 -13.28
CA ARG A 67 9.96 15.82 -13.39
C ARG A 67 9.48 14.47 -12.86
N GLU A 68 10.23 13.41 -13.13
CA GLU A 68 9.93 12.08 -12.62
C GLU A 68 10.04 12.05 -11.09
N TYR A 69 11.11 12.62 -10.53
CA TYR A 69 11.28 12.77 -9.08
C TYR A 69 10.12 13.57 -8.45
N ASP A 70 9.75 14.71 -9.03
CA ASP A 70 8.64 15.53 -8.53
C ASP A 70 7.29 14.80 -8.63
N THR A 71 7.14 13.87 -9.57
CA THR A 71 5.94 13.04 -9.71
C THR A 71 5.91 11.93 -8.66
N LEU A 72 7.01 11.21 -8.50
CA LEU A 72 7.16 10.16 -7.49
C LEU A 72 7.02 10.73 -6.06
N ASN A 73 7.57 11.92 -5.81
CA ASN A 73 7.42 12.57 -4.51
C ASN A 73 5.95 12.88 -4.20
N ARG A 74 5.21 13.43 -5.18
CA ARG A 74 3.76 13.68 -5.04
C ARG A 74 2.96 12.39 -4.84
N GLN A 75 3.30 11.32 -5.56
CA GLN A 75 2.67 10.02 -5.35
C GLN A 75 2.96 9.48 -3.95
N GLY A 76 4.20 9.61 -3.46
CA GLY A 76 4.57 9.24 -2.10
C GLY A 76 3.81 10.00 -1.03
N GLU A 77 3.65 11.32 -1.19
CA GLU A 77 2.84 12.16 -0.30
C GLU A 77 1.35 11.74 -0.31
N GLN A 78 0.78 11.49 -1.50
CA GLN A 78 -0.60 11.03 -1.64
C GLN A 78 -0.83 9.67 -0.98
N THR A 79 0.02 8.68 -1.28
CA THR A 79 -0.07 7.35 -0.65
C THR A 79 0.15 7.44 0.86
N GLY A 80 1.04 8.31 1.34
CA GLY A 80 1.22 8.57 2.77
C GLY A 80 -0.05 9.08 3.43
N ALA A 81 -0.71 10.07 2.81
CA ALA A 81 -1.97 10.62 3.30
C ALA A 81 -3.11 9.59 3.27
N GLU A 82 -3.23 8.80 2.19
CA GLU A 82 -4.22 7.72 2.08
C GLU A 82 -4.03 6.66 3.16
N ARG A 83 -2.78 6.25 3.43
CA ARG A 83 -2.47 5.31 4.50
C ARG A 83 -2.88 5.86 5.87
N GLN A 84 -2.56 7.12 6.15
CA GLN A 84 -2.93 7.75 7.42
C GLN A 84 -4.45 7.84 7.58
N ALA A 85 -5.18 8.17 6.51
CA ALA A 85 -6.64 8.20 6.53
C ALA A 85 -7.22 6.81 6.80
N LEU A 86 -6.69 5.78 6.14
CA LEU A 86 -7.14 4.39 6.32
C LEU A 86 -6.83 3.87 7.74
N GLU A 87 -5.68 4.22 8.31
CA GLU A 87 -5.33 3.89 9.70
C GLU A 87 -6.30 4.53 10.70
N GLN A 88 -6.74 5.77 10.45
CA GLN A 88 -7.76 6.44 11.27
C GLN A 88 -9.13 5.78 11.14
N GLU A 89 -9.55 5.45 9.92
CA GLU A 89 -10.81 4.75 9.66
C GLU A 89 -10.81 3.38 10.34
N PHE A 90 -9.71 2.63 10.24
CA PHE A 90 -9.56 1.35 10.92
C PHE A 90 -9.69 1.48 12.43
N ALA A 91 -9.03 2.47 13.04
CA ALA A 91 -9.13 2.73 14.47
C ALA A 91 -10.57 3.11 14.89
N GLN A 92 -11.27 3.88 14.06
CA GLN A 92 -12.66 4.25 14.30
C GLN A 92 -13.59 3.02 14.24
N VAL A 93 -13.45 2.18 13.22
CA VAL A 93 -14.22 0.95 13.07
C VAL A 93 -13.94 -0.01 14.23
N GLN A 94 -12.68 -0.15 14.65
CA GLN A 94 -12.33 -0.96 15.82
C GLN A 94 -13.02 -0.43 17.08
N GLY A 95 -13.02 0.88 17.30
CA GLY A 95 -13.73 1.50 18.42
C GLY A 95 -15.25 1.26 18.39
N GLN A 96 -15.86 1.25 17.20
CA GLN A 96 -17.28 0.92 17.04
C GLN A 96 -17.55 -0.56 17.37
N ILE A 97 -16.68 -1.47 16.94
CA ILE A 97 -16.79 -2.90 17.27
C ILE A 97 -16.69 -3.11 18.78
N ASP A 98 -15.74 -2.46 19.45
CA ASP A 98 -15.58 -2.58 20.90
C ASP A 98 -16.79 -2.05 21.66
N ALA A 99 -17.36 -0.92 21.20
CA ALA A 99 -18.59 -0.35 21.76
C ALA A 99 -19.79 -1.30 21.57
N LEU A 100 -19.98 -1.86 20.37
CA LEU A 100 -21.06 -2.82 20.09
C LEU A 100 -20.90 -4.10 20.90
N ASN A 101 -19.67 -4.58 21.10
CA ASN A 101 -19.41 -5.74 21.95
C ASN A 101 -19.74 -5.46 23.42
N ALA A 102 -19.43 -4.27 23.93
CA ALA A 102 -19.79 -3.85 25.27
C ALA A 102 -21.31 -3.75 25.44
N GLU A 103 -22.01 -3.16 24.48
CA GLU A 103 -23.48 -3.07 24.47
C GLU A 103 -24.14 -4.45 24.42
N LEU A 104 -23.62 -5.36 23.58
CA LEU A 104 -24.10 -6.74 23.50
C LEU A 104 -23.89 -7.49 24.83
N SER A 105 -22.75 -7.29 25.48
CA SER A 105 -22.46 -7.89 26.79
C SER A 105 -23.43 -7.39 27.85
N GLN A 106 -23.69 -6.07 27.88
CA GLN A 106 -24.64 -5.46 28.80
C GLN A 106 -26.06 -5.97 28.57
N SER A 107 -26.53 -6.00 27.31
CA SER A 107 -27.86 -6.52 26.96
C SER A 107 -28.05 -7.98 27.39
N LYS A 108 -26.99 -8.81 27.25
CA LYS A 108 -27.00 -10.19 27.76
C LYS A 108 -27.12 -10.25 29.28
N ALA A 109 -26.40 -9.40 30.01
CA ALA A 109 -26.47 -9.33 31.47
C ALA A 109 -27.87 -8.88 31.93
N ASP A 110 -28.41 -7.83 31.32
CA ASP A 110 -29.75 -7.31 31.62
C ASP A 110 -30.82 -8.38 31.37
N THR A 111 -30.74 -9.08 30.23
CA THR A 111 -31.65 -10.19 29.92
C THR A 111 -31.55 -11.32 30.93
N ALA A 112 -30.34 -11.66 31.38
CA ALA A 112 -30.15 -12.70 32.39
C ALA A 112 -30.76 -12.30 33.74
N GLN A 113 -30.57 -11.05 34.16
CA GLN A 113 -31.14 -10.50 35.39
C GLN A 113 -32.67 -10.46 35.33
N LEU A 114 -33.26 -9.99 34.22
CA LEU A 114 -34.71 -9.98 34.02
C LEU A 114 -35.31 -11.38 34.09
N ARG A 115 -34.66 -12.38 33.45
CA ARG A 115 -35.09 -13.78 33.55
C ARG A 115 -35.02 -14.33 34.96
N GLN A 116 -34.01 -13.95 35.75
CA GLN A 116 -33.92 -14.34 37.15
C GLN A 116 -35.05 -13.71 37.98
N ASN A 117 -35.33 -12.43 37.75
CA ASN A 117 -36.45 -11.74 38.41
C ASN A 117 -37.79 -12.41 38.09
N LEU A 118 -38.03 -12.78 36.83
CA LEU A 118 -39.23 -13.48 36.40
C LEU A 118 -39.38 -14.81 37.15
N LYS A 119 -38.31 -15.62 37.21
CA LYS A 119 -38.30 -16.88 37.99
C LYS A 119 -38.61 -16.65 39.47
N ASN A 120 -38.04 -15.62 40.08
CA ASN A 120 -38.27 -15.31 41.50
C ASN A 120 -39.73 -14.91 41.76
N VAL A 121 -40.31 -14.06 40.91
CA VAL A 121 -41.72 -13.64 41.02
C VAL A 121 -42.66 -14.83 40.79
N GLN A 122 -42.35 -15.69 39.83
CA GLN A 122 -43.13 -16.90 39.56
C GLN A 122 -43.08 -17.88 40.75
N HIS A 123 -41.91 -18.04 41.37
CA HIS A 123 -41.77 -18.84 42.58
C HIS A 123 -42.59 -18.27 43.75
N GLN A 124 -42.58 -16.96 43.96
CA GLN A 124 -43.43 -16.31 44.98
C GLN A 124 -44.92 -16.56 44.72
N LEU A 125 -45.32 -16.54 43.46
CA LEU A 125 -46.70 -16.81 43.04
C LEU A 125 -47.09 -18.26 43.33
N ASP A 126 -46.19 -19.21 43.10
CA ASP A 126 -46.42 -20.62 43.42
C ASP A 126 -46.48 -20.89 44.93
N LEU A 127 -45.66 -20.20 45.74
CA LEU A 127 -45.77 -20.26 47.20
C LEU A 127 -47.13 -19.73 47.69
N LEU A 128 -47.62 -18.62 47.11
CA LEU A 128 -48.96 -18.08 47.38
C LEU A 128 -50.10 -19.00 46.90
N LYS A 129 -49.84 -19.93 45.98
CA LYS A 129 -50.81 -20.96 45.56
C LYS A 129 -51.06 -22.01 46.64
N VAL A 130 -50.03 -22.34 47.40
CA VAL A 130 -50.07 -23.39 48.42
C VAL A 130 -50.25 -22.86 49.84
N ASP A 131 -50.17 -21.54 50.03
CA ASP A 131 -50.42 -20.90 51.33
C ASP A 131 -51.88 -21.09 51.78
N ARG A 132 -52.04 -21.79 52.92
CA ARG A 132 -53.32 -22.06 53.57
C ARG A 132 -53.51 -21.27 54.87
N VAL A 133 -52.49 -20.52 55.28
CA VAL A 133 -52.42 -19.85 56.59
C VAL A 133 -52.85 -18.39 56.45
N SER A 134 -52.48 -17.72 55.35
CA SER A 134 -52.78 -16.31 55.16
C SER A 134 -54.26 -16.02 54.82
N PRO A 135 -54.79 -14.83 55.16
CA PRO A 135 -56.15 -14.41 54.79
C PRO A 135 -56.34 -14.34 53.27
N LYS A 136 -57.41 -14.96 52.75
CA LYS A 136 -57.70 -15.01 51.29
C LYS A 136 -57.65 -13.65 50.58
N PRO A 137 -58.26 -12.56 51.10
CA PRO A 137 -58.21 -11.27 50.41
C PRO A 137 -56.79 -10.72 50.23
N GLN A 138 -55.89 -10.98 51.19
CA GLN A 138 -54.49 -10.55 51.10
C GLN A 138 -53.72 -11.38 50.08
N VAL A 139 -53.98 -12.70 50.02
CA VAL A 139 -53.39 -13.59 49.01
C VAL A 139 -53.81 -13.18 47.61
N ASP A 140 -55.09 -12.89 47.40
CA ASP A 140 -55.63 -12.49 46.09
C ASP A 140 -55.04 -11.15 45.62
N GLN A 141 -54.94 -10.16 46.52
CA GLN A 141 -54.28 -8.88 46.21
C GLN A 141 -52.81 -9.08 45.82
N ARG A 142 -52.06 -9.91 46.56
CA ARG A 142 -50.65 -10.19 46.25
C ARG A 142 -50.48 -10.92 44.92
N ARG A 143 -51.36 -11.86 44.58
CA ARG A 143 -51.35 -12.55 43.28
C ARG A 143 -51.54 -11.58 42.12
N VAL A 144 -52.55 -10.71 42.20
CA VAL A 144 -52.80 -9.70 41.17
C VAL A 144 -51.60 -8.76 41.01
N ALA A 145 -50.93 -8.39 42.11
CA ALA A 145 -49.73 -7.56 42.05
C ALA A 145 -48.55 -8.27 41.37
N LEU A 146 -48.31 -9.55 41.68
CA LEU A 146 -47.24 -10.35 41.05
C LEU A 146 -47.54 -10.63 39.58
N ASP A 147 -48.79 -10.93 39.20
CA ASP A 147 -49.19 -11.11 37.81
C ASP A 147 -48.93 -9.86 36.96
N LYS A 148 -49.18 -8.67 37.53
CA LYS A 148 -48.81 -7.40 36.87
C LYS A 148 -47.30 -7.28 36.69
N ARG A 149 -46.54 -7.61 37.73
CA ARG A 149 -45.06 -7.59 37.71
C ARG A 149 -44.48 -8.53 36.66
N ILE A 150 -45.04 -9.73 36.48
CA ILE A 150 -44.62 -10.68 35.44
C ILE A 150 -44.82 -10.06 34.06
N LYS A 151 -46.01 -9.55 33.76
CA LYS A 151 -46.31 -8.92 32.46
C LYS A 151 -45.42 -7.73 32.16
N GLU A 152 -45.04 -6.97 33.19
CA GLU A 152 -44.11 -5.85 33.06
C GLU A 152 -42.70 -6.33 32.72
N LEU A 153 -42.17 -7.30 33.47
CA LEU A 153 -40.86 -7.90 33.21
C LEU A 153 -40.78 -8.60 31.85
N GLU A 154 -41.85 -9.26 31.39
CA GLU A 154 -41.92 -9.87 30.05
C GLU A 154 -41.79 -8.82 28.96
N ARG A 155 -42.46 -7.67 29.10
CA ARG A 155 -42.32 -6.55 28.16
C ARG A 155 -40.90 -5.98 28.17
N GLU A 156 -40.29 -5.83 29.35
CA GLU A 156 -38.92 -5.35 29.45
C GLU A 156 -37.93 -6.28 28.75
N VAL A 157 -38.09 -7.60 28.89
CA VAL A 157 -37.27 -8.59 28.18
C VAL A 157 -37.42 -8.45 26.66
N ASP A 158 -38.64 -8.28 26.16
CA ASP A 158 -38.88 -8.13 24.73
C ASP A 158 -38.31 -6.82 24.18
N LEU A 159 -38.38 -5.73 24.95
CA LEU A 159 -37.78 -4.45 24.59
C LEU A 159 -36.24 -4.54 24.53
N VAL A 160 -35.61 -5.21 25.49
CA VAL A 160 -34.15 -5.39 25.50
C VAL A 160 -33.68 -6.27 24.34
N ARG A 161 -34.48 -7.24 23.91
CA ARG A 161 -34.18 -8.08 22.73
C ARG A 161 -34.32 -7.37 21.39
N GLN A 162 -35.10 -6.29 21.33
CA GLN A 162 -35.37 -5.53 20.10
C GLN A 162 -34.41 -4.34 19.90
N ARG A 163 -33.60 -4.01 20.93
CA ARG A 163 -32.45 -3.11 20.78
C ARG A 163 -31.32 -3.85 20.07
#